data_AF-A0A5D4KBE6-F1
#
_entry.id   AF-A0A5D4KBE6-F1
#
_cell.length_a   1.000
_cell.length_b   1.000
_cell.length_c   1.000
_cell.angle_alpha   90.00
_cell.angle_beta   90.00
_cell.angle_gamma   90.00
#
_symmetry.space_group_name_H-M   'P 1'
#
loop_
_entity.id
_entity.type
_entity.pdbx_description
1 polymer ?
#
loop_
_entity_poly.entity_id
_entity_poly.type
_entity_poly.pdbx_seq_one_letter_code
_entity_poly.pdbx_strand_id
1 'polypeptide(L)' 'MNILKRVNDILFIIVIGLFLSYFLMENKIPIYLVLGLLSITYLLTAVEFIKGRQDKGGYKYIVGAIAMLFAAAAFYIR' A
#
# COMPACT_ATOMS: atom_id res chain seq x y z
N MET A 1 -3.16 -9.26 -17.04
CA MET A 1 -1.91 -8.89 -16.32
C MET A 1 -1.50 -7.43 -16.48
N ASN A 2 -1.39 -6.88 -17.70
CA ASN A 2 -0.92 -5.50 -17.91
C ASN A 2 -1.74 -4.42 -17.19
N ILE A 3 -3.06 -4.60 -17.09
CA ILE A 3 -3.94 -3.66 -16.37
C ILE A 3 -3.63 -3.66 -14.87
N LEU A 4 -3.43 -4.83 -14.25
CA LEU A 4 -3.13 -4.94 -12.83
C LEU A 4 -1.80 -4.24 -12.48
N LYS A 5 -0.77 -4.46 -13.31
CA LYS A 5 0.52 -3.77 -13.16
C LYS A 5 0.37 -2.25 -13.27
N ARG A 6 -0.36 -1.77 -14.28
CA ARG A 6 -0.61 -0.33 -14.47
C ARG A 6 -1.40 0.29 -13.30
N VAL A 7 -2.40 -0.42 -12.78
CA VAL A 7 -3.15 0.03 -11.58
C VAL A 7 -2.23 0.07 -10.36
N ASN A 8 -1.37 -0.92 -10.20
CA ASN A 8 -0.41 -0.98 -9.09
C ASN A 8 0.61 0.18 -9.17
N ASP A 9 1.15 0.47 -10.35
CA ASP A 9 2.06 1.60 -10.58
C ASP A 9 1.40 2.95 -10.23
N ILE A 10 0.15 3.16 -10.66
CA ILE A 10 -0.62 4.38 -10.35
C ILE A 10 -0.85 4.50 -8.84
N LEU A 11 -1.28 3.41 -8.19
CA LEU A 11 -1.50 3.39 -6.74
C LEU A 11 -0.21 3.64 -5.95
N PHE A 12 0.91 3.11 -6.42
CA PHE A 12 2.21 3.35 -5.80
C PHE A 12 2.61 4.83 -5.87
N ILE A 13 2.39 5.49 -7.01
CA ILE A 13 2.63 6.93 -7.17
C ILE A 13 1.74 7.74 -6.23
N ILE A 14 0.43 7.39 -6.15
CA ILE A 14 -0.52 8.06 -5.25
C ILE A 14 -0.10 7.91 -3.79
N VAL A 15 0.31 6.70 -3.39
CA VAL A 15 0.77 6.42 -2.02
C VAL A 15 2.03 7.22 -1.67
N ILE A 16 3.02 7.29 -2.58
CA ILE A 16 4.21 8.12 -2.37
C ILE A 16 3.82 9.59 -2.21
N GLY A 17 2.93 10.08 -3.09
CA GLY A 17 2.43 11.45 -3.02
C GLY A 17 1.78 11.74 -1.67
N LEU A 18 0.85 10.89 -1.22
CA LEU A 18 0.19 11.02 0.08
C LEU A 18 1.15 10.94 1.26
N PHE A 19 2.14 10.05 1.19
CA PHE A 19 3.16 9.93 2.22
C PHE A 19 4.02 11.19 2.31
N LEU A 20 4.47 11.75 1.18
CA LEU A 20 5.20 13.02 1.16
C LEU A 20 4.33 14.18 1.67
N SER A 21 3.08 14.26 1.24
CA SER A 21 2.11 15.27 1.70
C SER A 21 1.90 15.21 3.21
N TYR A 22 1.90 14.01 3.81
CA TYR A 22 1.78 13.85 5.26
C TYR A 22 2.91 14.55 6.03
N PHE A 23 4.14 14.52 5.52
CA PHE A 23 5.29 15.18 6.16
C PHE A 23 5.41 16.67 5.83
N LEU A 24 4.89 17.09 4.68
CA LEU A 24 5.08 18.45 4.15
C LEU A 24 3.92 19.42 4.45
N MET A 25 2.70 18.92 4.69
CA MET A 25 1.53 19.77 4.90
C MET A 25 1.25 20.02 6.39
N GLU A 26 0.91 21.27 6.74
CA GLU A 26 0.46 21.65 8.09
C GLU A 26 -0.84 20.93 8.48
N ASN A 27 -1.77 20.78 7.52
CA ASN A 27 -2.96 19.94 7.66
C ASN A 27 -2.62 18.49 7.33
N LYS A 28 -2.09 17.78 8.33
CA LYS A 28 -1.67 16.39 8.18
C LYS A 28 -2.86 15.51 7.83
N ILE A 29 -2.72 14.77 6.73
CA ILE A 29 -3.65 13.70 6.37
C ILE A 29 -3.63 12.66 7.51
N PRO A 30 -4.76 12.09 7.94
CA PRO A 30 -4.73 11.08 8.98
C PRO A 30 -3.86 9.87 8.57
N ILE A 31 -2.86 9.53 9.39
CA ILE A 31 -1.84 8.53 9.03
C ILE A 31 -2.45 7.15 8.75
N TYR A 32 -3.56 6.80 9.40
CA TYR A 32 -4.25 5.54 9.17
C TYR A 32 -4.81 5.42 7.73
N LEU A 33 -5.14 6.53 7.06
CA LEU A 33 -5.54 6.51 5.64
C LEU A 33 -4.35 6.18 4.74
N VAL A 34 -3.18 6.76 5.04
CA VAL A 34 -1.94 6.50 4.30
C VAL A 34 -1.52 5.03 4.47
N LEU A 35 -1.57 4.51 5.69
CA LEU A 35 -1.27 3.12 6.00
C LEU A 35 -2.28 2.14 5.38
N GLY A 36 -3.58 2.50 5.36
CA GLY A 36 -4.61 1.72 4.69
C GLY A 36 -4.38 1.62 3.18
N LEU A 37 -4.05 2.74 2.52
CA LEU A 37 -3.70 2.75 1.10
C LEU A 37 -2.41 1.97 0.81
N LEU A 38 -1.39 2.07 1.67
CA LEU A 38 -0.19 1.24 1.60
C LEU A 38 -0.53 -0.26 1.64
N SER A 39 -1.43 -0.67 2.53
CA SER A 39 -1.87 -2.07 2.64
C SER A 39 -2.49 -2.56 1.33
N ILE A 40 -3.38 -1.78 0.71
CA ILE A 40 -4.01 -2.11 -0.58
C ILE A 40 -2.96 -2.24 -1.69
N THR A 41 -2.00 -1.31 -1.76
CA THR A 41 -0.92 -1.34 -2.77
C THR A 41 -0.03 -2.58 -2.61
N TYR A 42 0.30 -2.96 -1.37
CA TYR A 42 1.06 -4.17 -1.09
C TYR A 42 0.29 -5.43 -1.50
N LEU A 43 -1.03 -5.49 -1.28
CA LEU A 43 -1.86 -6.61 -1.75
C LEU A 43 -1.88 -6.72 -3.27
N LEU A 44 -2.02 -5.61 -4.00
CA LEU A 44 -2.01 -5.62 -5.45
C LEU A 44 -0.65 -6.03 -6.00
N THR A 45 0.43 -5.56 -5.38
CA THR A 45 1.80 -6.00 -5.68
C THR A 45 1.96 -7.51 -5.44
N ALA A 46 1.43 -8.03 -4.34
CA ALA A 46 1.44 -9.47 -4.06
C ALA A 46 0.72 -10.25 -5.17
N VAL A 47 -0.47 -9.81 -5.59
CA VAL A 47 -1.23 -10.45 -6.66
C VAL A 47 -0.48 -10.37 -7.99
N GLU A 48 0.16 -9.25 -8.31
CA GLU A 48 0.98 -9.09 -9.52
C GLU A 48 2.17 -10.06 -9.53
N PHE A 49 2.86 -10.24 -8.41
CA PHE A 49 3.98 -11.17 -8.32
C PHE A 49 3.52 -12.63 -8.37
N ILE A 50 2.52 -13.00 -7.57
CA ILE A 50 2.04 -14.40 -7.47
C ILE A 50 1.34 -14.84 -8.75
N LYS A 51 0.37 -14.05 -9.25
CA LYS A 51 -0.41 -14.43 -10.44
C LYS A 51 0.22 -13.97 -11.74
N GLY A 52 0.89 -12.81 -11.72
CA GLY A 52 1.47 -12.23 -12.93
C GLY A 52 2.82 -12.83 -13.29
N ARG A 53 3.70 -12.98 -12.29
CA ARG A 53 5.09 -13.46 -12.49
C ARG A 53 5.31 -14.90 -12.02
N GLN A 54 4.31 -15.52 -11.38
CA GLN A 54 4.43 -16.83 -10.73
C GLN A 54 5.57 -16.89 -9.70
N ASP A 55 5.88 -15.76 -9.09
CA ASP A 55 6.99 -15.60 -8.15
C ASP A 55 6.49 -15.74 -6.71
N LYS A 56 7.04 -16.71 -5.98
CA LYS A 56 6.77 -16.93 -4.54
C LYS A 56 7.25 -15.77 -3.67
N GLY A 57 8.15 -14.93 -4.17
CA GLY A 57 8.50 -13.66 -3.54
C GLY A 57 7.31 -12.73 -3.35
N GLY A 58 6.18 -12.95 -4.03
CA GLY A 58 4.94 -12.21 -3.85
C GLY A 58 4.32 -12.30 -2.45
N TYR A 59 4.51 -13.42 -1.73
CA TYR A 59 3.92 -13.62 -0.40
C TYR A 59 4.44 -12.64 0.67
N LYS A 60 5.68 -12.13 0.52
CA LYS A 60 6.24 -11.12 1.44
C LYS A 60 5.44 -9.82 1.43
N TYR A 61 4.84 -9.47 0.27
CA TYR A 61 4.01 -8.28 0.15
C TYR A 61 2.65 -8.48 0.84
N ILE A 62 2.13 -9.70 0.94
CA ILE A 62 0.94 -9.99 1.75
C ILE A 62 1.22 -9.72 3.22
N VAL A 63 2.36 -10.20 3.73
CA VAL A 63 2.78 -9.94 5.12
C VAL A 63 2.90 -8.43 5.39
N GLY A 64 3.52 -7.69 4.45
CA GLY A 64 3.61 -6.23 4.53
C GLY A 64 2.24 -5.55 4.56
N ALA A 65 1.29 -5.98 3.72
CA ALA A 65 -0.06 -5.44 3.72
C ALA A 65 -0.78 -5.64 5.06
N ILE A 66 -0.66 -6.83 5.64
CA ILE A 66 -1.24 -7.17 6.95
C ILE A 66 -0.65 -6.26 8.02
N ALA A 67 0.68 -6.10 8.06
CA ALA A 67 1.34 -5.21 9.01
C ALA A 67 0.85 -3.76 8.90
N MET A 68 0.71 -3.24 7.68
CA MET A 68 0.19 -1.89 7.44
C MET A 68 -1.28 -1.73 7.84
N LEU A 69 -2.09 -2.78 7.67
CA LEU A 69 -3.49 -2.79 8.10
C LEU A 69 -3.59 -2.72 9.63
N PHE A 70 -2.78 -3.52 10.35
CA PHE A 70 -2.72 -3.47 11.82
C PHE A 70 -2.23 -2.11 12.32
N ALA A 71 -1.20 -1.54 11.68
CA ALA A 71 -0.73 -0.21 12.00
C ALA A 71 -1.84 0.83 11.78
N ALA A 72 -2.54 0.79 10.64
CA ALA A 72 -3.65 1.68 10.35
C ALA A 72 -4.74 1.60 11.43
N ALA A 73 -5.14 0.39 11.82
CA ALA A 73 -6.13 0.19 12.89
C ALA A 73 -5.65 0.76 14.23
N ALA A 74 -4.39 0.51 14.60
CA ALA A 74 -3.82 1.04 15.84
C ALA A 74 -3.79 2.57 15.88
N PHE A 75 -3.50 3.23 14.75
CA PHE A 75 -3.53 4.69 14.63
C PHE A 75 -4.93 5.29 14.43
N TYR A 76 -5.92 4.48 14.07
CA TYR A 76 -7.31 4.92 13.96
C TYR A 76 -8.02 4.92 15.31
N ILE A 77 -7.71 3.93 16.16
CA ILE A 77 -8.33 3.77 17.48
C ILE A 77 -7.72 4.73 18.51
N ARG A 78 -6.49 5.19 18.28
CA ARG A 78 -5.76 6.12 19.15
C ARG A 78 -6.01 7.57 18.77
#